data_AF-A0A109V5H1-F1
#
_entry.id   AF-A0A109V5H1-F1
#
_cell.length_a   1.000
_cell.length_b   1.000
_cell.length_c   1.000
_cell.angle_alpha   90.00
_cell.angle_beta   90.00
_cell.angle_gamma   90.00
#
_symmetry.space_group_name_H-M   'P 1'
#
loop_
_entity.id
_entity.type
_entity.pdbx_description
1 polymer ?
#
loop_
_entity_poly.entity_id
_entity_poly.type
_entity_poly.pdbx_seq_one_letter_code
_entity_poly.pdbx_strand_id
1 'polypeptide(L)'
;MRALKAQLMLACEVYNTLRWADIYFYQRDGKGLTQTELRQLALDLRKQDEQYQQLYSQVVQQIADRYYEARKSSSKVYHASRRKRSRTSGTH
;
A
#
# COMPACT_ATOMS: atom_id res chain seq x y z
N MET A 1 -14.47 -8.75 23.95
CA MET A 1 -13.23 -7.96 23.73
C MET A 1 -12.16 -8.61 22.82
N ARG A 2 -12.28 -9.88 22.35
CA ARG A 2 -11.22 -10.52 21.53
C ARG A 2 -11.34 -10.31 20.01
N ALA A 3 -12.56 -10.07 19.50
CA ALA A 3 -12.82 -9.97 18.05
C ALA A 3 -12.17 -8.73 17.39
N LEU A 4 -12.22 -7.56 18.05
CA LEU A 4 -11.65 -6.33 17.50
C LEU A 4 -10.11 -6.40 17.36
N LYS A 5 -9.44 -7.04 18.33
CA LYS A 5 -7.98 -7.26 18.27
C LYS A 5 -7.61 -8.19 17.12
N ALA A 6 -8.39 -9.25 16.89
CA ALA A 6 -8.20 -10.16 15.75
C ALA A 6 -8.39 -9.43 14.41
N GLN A 7 -9.46 -8.65 14.26
CA GLN A 7 -9.71 -7.86 13.05
C GLN A 7 -8.59 -6.85 12.78
N LEU A 8 -8.05 -6.21 13.83
CA LEU A 8 -6.92 -5.30 13.69
C LEU A 8 -5.64 -6.02 13.22
N MET A 9 -5.34 -7.20 13.78
CA MET A 9 -4.19 -8.00 13.35
C MET A 9 -4.30 -8.39 11.88
N LEU A 10 -5.46 -8.90 11.46
CA LEU A 10 -5.72 -9.27 10.06
C LEU A 10 -5.60 -8.05 9.13
N ALA A 11 -6.11 -6.88 9.54
CA ALA A 11 -5.97 -5.65 8.77
C ALA A 11 -4.50 -5.22 8.62
N CYS A 12 -3.69 -5.37 9.67
CA CYS A 12 -2.25 -5.12 9.62
C CYS A 12 -1.52 -6.11 8.71
N GLU A 13 -1.88 -7.39 8.72
CA GLU A 13 -1.30 -8.41 7.84
C GLU A 13 -1.61 -8.13 6.37
N VAL A 14 -2.86 -7.77 6.05
CA VAL A 14 -3.24 -7.32 4.70
C VAL A 14 -2.38 -6.12 4.29
N TYR A 15 -2.27 -5.09 5.14
CA TYR A 15 -1.44 -3.92 4.84
C TYR A 15 0.03 -4.27 4.57
N ASN A 16 0.62 -5.10 5.43
CA ASN A 16 2.03 -5.50 5.31
C ASN A 16 2.29 -6.31 4.05
N THR A 17 1.36 -7.20 3.69
CA THR A 17 1.45 -8.00 2.47
C THR A 17 1.38 -7.12 1.22
N LEU A 18 0.44 -6.16 1.19
CA LEU A 18 0.36 -5.18 0.09
C LEU A 18 1.64 -4.37 -0.05
N ARG A 19 2.22 -3.92 1.08
CA ARG A 19 3.49 -3.19 1.10
C ARG A 19 4.64 -4.02 0.56
N TRP A 20 4.73 -5.29 0.95
CA TRP A 20 5.76 -6.21 0.48
C TRP A 20 5.65 -6.44 -1.03
N ALA A 21 4.44 -6.69 -1.53
CA ALA A 21 4.20 -6.88 -2.96
C ALA A 21 4.59 -5.64 -3.76
N ASP A 22 4.16 -4.44 -3.35
CA ASP A 22 4.50 -3.18 -4.03
C ASP A 22 6.02 -2.95 -4.10
N ILE A 23 6.76 -3.22 -3.01
CA ILE A 23 8.22 -3.12 -2.98
C ILE A 23 8.86 -4.15 -3.91
N TYR A 24 8.38 -5.39 -3.90
CA TYR A 24 8.90 -6.45 -4.76
C TYR A 24 8.75 -6.10 -6.25
N PHE A 25 7.56 -5.67 -6.68
CA PHE A 25 7.33 -5.23 -8.07
C PHE A 25 8.15 -3.98 -8.41
N TYR A 26 8.29 -3.04 -7.48
CA TYR A 26 9.14 -1.88 -7.70
C TYR A 26 10.61 -2.25 -7.93
N GLN A 27 11.14 -3.20 -7.15
CA GLN A 27 12.51 -3.70 -7.32
C GLN A 27 12.70 -4.47 -8.63
N ARG A 28 11.69 -5.23 -9.05
CA ARG A 28 11.75 -6.08 -10.25
C ARG A 28 11.58 -5.30 -11.54
N ASP A 29 10.57 -4.43 -11.59
CA ASP A 29 10.10 -3.79 -12.84
C ASP A 29 10.25 -2.26 -12.83
N GLY A 30 10.83 -1.71 -11.75
CA GLY A 30 10.97 -0.26 -11.56
C GLY A 30 9.66 0.47 -11.27
N LYS A 31 8.55 -0.26 -11.11
CA LYS A 31 7.20 0.26 -10.90
C LYS A 31 6.49 -0.54 -9.82
N GLY A 32 5.94 0.17 -8.83
CA GLY A 32 5.08 -0.44 -7.82
C GLY A 32 3.70 -0.74 -8.39
N LEU A 33 2.86 -1.39 -7.57
CA LEU A 33 1.51 -1.80 -7.96
C LEU A 33 0.59 -0.58 -8.13
N THR A 34 -0.29 -0.63 -9.12
CA THR A 34 -1.38 0.34 -9.29
C THR A 34 -2.43 0.18 -8.18
N GLN A 35 -3.28 1.20 -8.00
CA GLN A 35 -4.39 1.12 -7.04
C GLN A 35 -5.30 -0.09 -7.30
N THR A 36 -5.59 -0.38 -8.57
CA THR A 36 -6.44 -1.50 -8.96
C THR A 36 -5.79 -2.84 -8.63
N GLU A 37 -4.49 -3.00 -8.90
CA GLU A 37 -3.76 -4.23 -8.56
C GLU A 37 -3.66 -4.44 -7.04
N LEU A 38 -3.48 -3.36 -6.26
CA LEU A 38 -3.50 -3.43 -4.80
C LEU A 38 -4.87 -3.86 -4.26
N ARG A 39 -5.97 -3.35 -4.83
CA ARG A 39 -7.33 -3.77 -4.47
C ARG A 39 -7.58 -5.23 -4.82
N GLN A 40 -7.15 -5.66 -6.00
CA GLN A 40 -7.31 -7.03 -6.45
C GLN A 40 -6.55 -7.99 -5.54
N LEU A 41 -5.28 -7.69 -5.25
CA LEU A 41 -4.46 -8.47 -4.32
C LEU A 41 -5.10 -8.54 -2.92
N ALA A 42 -5.64 -7.45 -2.41
CA ALA A 42 -6.34 -7.44 -1.11
C ALA A 42 -7.60 -8.34 -1.10
N LEU A 43 -8.34 -8.38 -2.21
CA LEU A 43 -9.50 -9.26 -2.36
C LEU A 43 -9.08 -10.73 -2.50
N ASP A 44 -7.98 -10.99 -3.19
CA ASP A 44 -7.47 -12.34 -3.37
C ASP A 44 -6.93 -12.92 -2.07
N LEU A 45 -6.21 -12.13 -1.27
CA LEU A 45 -5.80 -12.49 0.09
C LEU A 45 -7.00 -12.85 0.97
N ARG A 46 -8.08 -12.05 0.89
CA ARG A 46 -9.33 -12.35 1.62
C ARG A 46 -9.96 -13.67 1.19
N LYS A 47 -9.91 -14.00 -0.10
CA LYS A 47 -10.50 -15.24 -0.63
C LYS A 47 -9.68 -16.47 -0.29
N GLN A 48 -8.36 -16.33 -0.19
CA GLN A 48 -7.45 -17.46 0.02
C GLN A 48 -7.46 -18.02 1.44
N ASP A 49 -7.81 -17.22 2.46
CA ASP A 49 -7.75 -17.65 3.86
C ASP A 49 -9.07 -17.42 4.60
N GLU A 50 -9.56 -18.44 5.30
CA GLU A 50 -10.75 -18.37 6.16
C GLU A 50 -10.60 -17.35 7.30
N GLN A 51 -9.37 -17.10 7.76
CA GLN A 51 -9.09 -16.07 8.77
C GLN A 51 -9.38 -14.67 8.21
N TYR A 52 -8.98 -14.39 6.96
CA TYR A 52 -9.25 -13.11 6.32
C TYR A 52 -10.71 -12.95 5.87
N GLN A 53 -11.47 -14.04 5.69
CA GLN A 53 -12.91 -13.96 5.36
C GLN A 53 -13.73 -13.22 6.44
N GLN A 54 -13.22 -13.17 7.68
CA GLN A 54 -13.80 -12.39 8.78
C GLN A 54 -13.76 -10.87 8.52
N LEU A 55 -12.90 -10.41 7.62
CA LEU A 55 -12.89 -9.02 7.14
C LEU A 55 -13.89 -8.86 6.01
N TYR A 56 -14.71 -7.80 6.07
CA TYR A 56 -15.57 -7.43 4.96
C TYR A 56 -14.75 -7.01 3.74
N SER A 57 -15.24 -7.32 2.52
CA SER A 57 -14.61 -6.90 1.27
C SER A 57 -14.31 -5.41 1.20
N GLN A 58 -15.19 -4.60 1.80
CA GLN A 58 -15.03 -3.15 1.86
C GLN A 58 -13.82 -2.75 2.73
N VAL A 59 -13.54 -3.48 3.82
CA VAL A 59 -12.41 -3.19 4.71
C VAL A 59 -11.09 -3.44 4.00
N VAL A 60 -10.91 -4.60 3.36
CA VAL A 60 -9.66 -4.93 2.66
C VAL A 60 -9.39 -3.98 1.48
N GLN A 61 -10.44 -3.53 0.78
CA GLN A 61 -10.29 -2.51 -0.28
C GLN A 61 -9.92 -1.13 0.27
N GLN A 62 -10.49 -0.72 1.41
CA GLN A 62 -10.09 0.53 2.07
C GLN A 62 -8.65 0.51 2.57
N ILE A 63 -8.15 -0.65 3.02
CA ILE A 63 -6.74 -0.82 3.38
C ILE A 63 -5.84 -0.59 2.16
N ALA A 64 -6.19 -1.19 1.01
CA ALA A 64 -5.46 -0.99 -0.24
C ALA A 64 -5.47 0.48 -0.68
N ASP A 65 -6.61 1.16 -0.58
CA ASP A 65 -6.74 2.58 -0.93
C ASP A 65 -5.90 3.48 -0.04
N ARG A 66 -5.94 3.27 1.28
CA ARG A 66 -5.12 4.03 2.24
C ARG A 66 -3.63 3.83 1.99
N TYR A 67 -3.21 2.60 1.70
CA TYR A 67 -1.82 2.30 1.35
C TYR A 67 -1.39 3.05 0.08
N TYR A 68 -2.20 2.96 -0.98
CA TYR A 68 -1.92 3.63 -2.25
C TYR A 68 -1.78 5.15 -2.09
N GLU A 69 -2.72 5.79 -1.37
CA GLU A 69 -2.67 7.24 -1.14
C GLU A 69 -1.47 7.66 -0.29
N ALA A 70 -1.11 6.90 0.75
CA ALA A 70 0.07 7.15 1.57
C ALA A 70 1.37 7.06 0.75
N ARG A 71 1.49 6.05 -0.11
CA ARG A 71 2.63 5.90 -1.04
C ARG A 71 2.70 7.06 -2.03
N LYS A 72 1.58 7.37 -2.69
CA LYS A 72 1.48 8.46 -3.68
C LYS A 72 1.81 9.83 -3.06
N SER A 73 1.33 10.09 -1.85
CA SER A 73 1.67 11.30 -1.10
C SER A 73 3.16 11.38 -0.79
N SER A 74 3.76 10.28 -0.33
CA SER A 74 5.20 10.18 -0.09
C SER A 74 6.01 10.46 -1.37
N SER A 75 5.64 9.85 -2.51
CA SER A 75 6.29 10.11 -3.79
C SER A 75 6.22 11.59 -4.20
N LYS A 76 5.09 12.28 -3.99
CA LYS A 76 4.97 13.72 -4.26
C LYS A 76 5.95 14.53 -3.42
N VAL A 77 6.12 14.18 -2.14
CA VAL A 77 7.09 14.84 -1.24
C VAL A 77 8.52 14.64 -1.73
N TYR A 78 8.91 13.42 -2.12
CA TYR A 78 10.25 13.14 -2.64
C TYR A 78 10.53 13.90 -3.96
N HIS A 79 9.58 13.95 -4.88
CA HIS A 79 9.73 14.69 -6.14
C HIS A 79 9.78 16.22 -5.95
N ALA A 80 8.99 16.76 -5.01
CA ALA A 80 9.02 18.19 -4.68
C ALA A 80 10.38 18.63 -4.10
N SER A 81 10.96 17.80 -3.22
CA SER A 81 12.27 18.04 -2.61
C SER A 81 13.43 17.99 -3.62
N ARG A 82 13.36 17.10 -4.62
CA ARG A 82 14.37 17.01 -5.69
C ARG A 82 14.33 18.21 -6.64
N ARG A 83 13.13 18.72 -6.97
CA ARG A 83 12.96 19.91 -7.83
C ARG A 83 13.49 21.20 -7.21
N LYS A 84 13.39 21.36 -5.88
CA LYS A 84 13.96 22.52 -5.18
C LYS A 84 15.50 22.48 -5.16
N ARG A 85 16.08 21.28 -4.97
CA ARG A 85 17.54 21.09 -4.88
C ARG A 85 18.26 21.26 -6.24
N SER A 86 17.59 20.99 -7.36
CA SER A 86 18.14 21.23 -8.71
C SER A 86 18.04 22.69 -9.18
N ARG A 87 17.20 23.53 -8.56
CA ARG A 87 17.13 24.97 -8.87
C ARG A 87 18.18 25.80 -8.13
N THR A 88 18.73 25.28 -7.03
CA THR A 88 19.77 25.93 -6.23
C THR A 88 21.19 25.58 -6.65
N SER A 89 21.38 24.60 -7.53
CA SER A 89 22.69 24.14 -8.01
C SER A 89 23.00 24.56 -9.46
N GLY A 90 22.19 25.45 -10.04
CA GLY A 90 22.33 25.94 -11.43
C GLY A 90 22.74 27.42 -11.53
N THR A 91 23.22 28.01 -10.44
CA THR A 91 23.77 29.37 -10.42
C THR A 91 25.17 29.34 -9.82
N HIS A 92 26.16 29.07 -10.67
CA HIS A 92 27.54 29.52 -10.51
C HIS A 92 28.17 29.59 -11.89
#